data_AF-A0AAW9KMI5-F1
#
_entry.id   AF-A0AAW9KMI5-F1
#
_cell.length_a   1.000
_cell.length_b   1.000
_cell.length_c   1.000
_cell.angle_alpha   90.00
_cell.angle_beta   90.00
_cell.angle_gamma   90.00
#
_symmetry.space_group_name_H-M   'P 1'
#
loop_
_entity.id
_entity.type
_entity.pdbx_description
1 polymer ?
#
loop_
_entity_poly.entity_id
_entity_poly.type
_entity_poly.pdbx_seq_one_letter_code
_entity_poly.pdbx_strand_id
1 'polypeptide(L)'
;LPADLSRVMFVTTANAVHNIPRPLLDRMEILPLSGYTELEKLQIAVRHLLPKQKRDHGLEEQQVQLDEETIRKVIRLYTREAGVRQLEQRLAALCRKAARRIVSEQVEQVSISADELESYLGIPRYRYGQSEKDDQIGMVTGLAWTEGGGDTLSSEVSV
;
A
#
# COMPACT_ATOMS: atom_id res chain seq x y z
N LEU A 1 -35.10 12.95 -26.80
CA LEU A 1 -36.06 12.80 -25.68
C LEU A 1 -35.31 13.09 -24.38
N PRO A 2 -35.86 13.86 -23.43
CA PRO A 2 -35.25 14.02 -22.10
C PRO A 2 -35.25 12.69 -21.34
N ALA A 3 -34.24 12.45 -20.51
CA ALA A 3 -34.10 11.25 -19.67
C ALA A 3 -34.26 11.61 -18.19
N ASP A 4 -35.03 10.81 -17.45
CA ASP A 4 -35.23 10.96 -16.00
C ASP A 4 -34.16 10.18 -15.21
N LEU A 5 -33.46 10.86 -14.29
CA LEU A 5 -32.41 10.32 -13.43
C LEU A 5 -32.79 10.35 -11.94
N SER A 6 -34.06 10.59 -11.60
CA SER A 6 -34.54 10.75 -10.22
C SER A 6 -34.30 9.54 -9.31
N ARG A 7 -34.15 8.33 -9.87
CA ARG A 7 -33.89 7.08 -9.14
C ARG A 7 -32.45 6.57 -9.26
N VAL A 8 -31.52 7.41 -9.76
CA VAL A 8 -30.11 7.04 -9.92
C VAL A 8 -29.31 7.51 -8.71
N MET A 9 -28.56 6.60 -8.10
CA MET A 9 -27.57 6.94 -7.08
C MET A 9 -26.25 7.32 -7.76
N PHE A 10 -25.76 8.53 -7.49
CA PHE A 10 -24.48 9.02 -7.98
C PHE A 10 -23.41 8.83 -6.91
N VAL A 11 -22.28 8.24 -7.31
CA VAL A 11 -21.09 8.10 -6.45
C VAL A 11 -19.90 8.64 -7.22
N THR A 12 -19.15 9.55 -6.61
CA THR A 12 -17.95 10.17 -7.18
C THR A 12 -16.78 10.06 -6.21
N THR A 13 -15.58 9.83 -6.73
CA THR A 13 -14.35 9.75 -5.93
C THR A 13 -13.40 10.87 -6.31
N ALA A 14 -12.71 11.47 -5.34
CA ALA A 14 -11.67 12.47 -5.57
C ALA A 14 -10.53 12.32 -4.56
N ASN A 15 -9.30 12.54 -5.00
CA ASN A 15 -8.12 12.57 -4.11
C ASN A 15 -7.94 13.96 -3.47
N ALA A 16 -8.33 15.01 -4.20
CA ALA A 16 -8.16 16.40 -3.80
C ALA A 16 -9.50 17.15 -3.93
N VAL A 17 -10.12 17.46 -2.78
CA VAL A 17 -11.42 18.15 -2.73
C VAL A 17 -11.32 19.57 -3.27
N HIS A 18 -10.19 20.25 -3.05
CA HIS A 18 -9.98 21.65 -3.45
C HIS A 18 -9.97 21.86 -4.98
N ASN A 19 -9.76 20.80 -5.77
CA ASN A 19 -9.80 20.85 -7.23
C ASN A 19 -11.22 20.71 -7.80
N ILE A 20 -12.23 20.41 -6.97
CA ILE A 20 -13.61 20.24 -7.41
C ILE A 20 -14.29 21.60 -7.55
N PRO A 21 -14.89 21.92 -8.71
CA PRO A 21 -15.65 23.15 -8.90
C PRO A 21 -16.74 23.33 -7.84
N ARG A 22 -16.83 24.53 -7.26
CA ARG A 22 -17.81 24.87 -6.21
C ARG A 22 -19.26 24.46 -6.54
N PRO A 23 -19.78 24.65 -7.78
CA PRO A 23 -21.15 24.24 -8.12
C PRO A 23 -21.45 22.74 -8.01
N LEU A 24 -20.42 21.89 -8.17
CA LEU A 24 -20.54 20.44 -7.96
C LEU A 24 -20.42 20.12 -6.47
N LEU A 25 -19.47 20.74 -5.79
CA LEU A 25 -19.20 20.51 -4.37
C LEU A 25 -20.43 20.82 -3.49
N ASP A 26 -21.16 21.90 -3.79
CA ASP A 26 -22.37 22.28 -3.05
C ASP A 26 -23.53 21.28 -3.22
N ARG A 27 -23.42 20.31 -4.14
CA ARG A 27 -24.43 19.28 -4.43
C ARG A 27 -24.00 17.88 -4.01
N MET A 28 -22.86 17.75 -3.32
CA MET A 28 -22.26 16.48 -2.93
C MET A 28 -22.17 16.38 -1.41
N GLU A 29 -22.40 15.18 -0.87
CA GLU A 29 -21.97 14.83 0.48
C GLU A 29 -20.53 14.32 0.43
N ILE A 30 -19.65 14.90 1.25
CA ILE A 30 -18.22 14.56 1.26
C ILE A 30 -17.96 13.59 2.39
N LEU A 31 -17.49 12.39 2.04
CA LEU A 31 -17.05 11.37 2.98
C LEU A 31 -15.51 11.23 2.91
N PRO A 32 -14.76 11.80 3.87
CA PRO A 32 -13.30 11.70 3.86
C PRO A 32 -12.85 10.29 4.24
N LEU A 33 -11.98 9.71 3.42
CA LEU A 33 -11.33 8.42 3.71
C LEU A 33 -9.87 8.67 4.09
N SER A 34 -9.50 8.35 5.32
CA SER A 34 -8.12 8.44 5.79
C SER A 34 -7.28 7.24 5.32
N GLY A 35 -5.96 7.40 5.41
CA GLY A 35 -5.02 6.29 5.24
C GLY A 35 -5.12 5.25 6.36
N TYR A 36 -4.38 4.16 6.18
CA TYR A 36 -4.32 3.06 7.14
C TYR A 36 -3.01 3.08 7.93
N THR A 37 -3.10 2.75 9.22
CA THR A 37 -1.97 2.44 10.09
C THR A 37 -1.29 1.13 9.66
N GLU A 38 -0.05 0.89 10.12
CA GLU A 38 0.66 -0.36 9.85
C GLU A 38 -0.15 -1.60 10.26
N LEU A 39 -0.82 -1.53 11.43
CA LEU A 39 -1.63 -2.62 11.96
C LEU A 39 -2.86 -2.89 11.08
N GLU A 40 -3.55 -1.83 10.63
CA GLU A 40 -4.68 -1.96 9.72
C GLU A 40 -4.25 -2.54 8.38
N LYS A 41 -3.14 -2.07 7.80
CA LYS A 41 -2.59 -2.63 6.56
C LYS A 41 -2.24 -4.10 6.69
N LEU A 42 -1.66 -4.50 7.82
CA LEU A 42 -1.36 -5.90 8.11
C LEU A 42 -2.65 -6.74 8.10
N GLN A 43 -3.69 -6.29 8.80
CA GLN A 43 -4.97 -7.01 8.84
C GLN A 43 -5.67 -7.03 7.47
N ILE A 44 -5.63 -5.94 6.71
CA ILE A 44 -6.14 -5.88 5.33
C ILE A 44 -5.37 -6.88 4.44
N ALA A 45 -4.05 -6.95 4.58
CA ALA A 45 -3.23 -7.88 3.82
C ALA A 45 -3.58 -9.35 4.13
N VAL A 46 -3.66 -9.71 5.42
CA VAL A 46 -3.95 -11.09 5.85
C VAL A 46 -5.38 -11.50 5.47
N ARG A 47 -6.38 -10.64 5.73
CA ARG A 47 -7.80 -11.00 5.57
C ARG A 47 -8.28 -10.89 4.13
N HIS A 48 -7.69 -10.01 3.32
CA HIS A 48 -8.24 -9.66 2.01
C HIS A 48 -7.23 -9.75 0.89
N LEU A 49 -6.08 -9.08 0.98
CA LEU A 49 -5.18 -8.96 -0.16
C LEU A 49 -4.47 -10.28 -0.48
N LEU A 50 -3.90 -10.95 0.50
CA LEU A 50 -3.16 -12.20 0.27
C LEU A 50 -4.10 -13.32 -0.23
N PRO A 51 -5.29 -13.58 0.37
CA PRO A 51 -6.23 -14.54 -0.18
C PRO A 51 -6.69 -14.19 -1.60
N LYS A 52 -6.93 -12.90 -1.88
CA LYS A 52 -7.26 -12.43 -3.24
C LYS A 52 -6.11 -12.72 -4.20
N GLN A 53 -4.88 -12.35 -3.87
CA GLN A 53 -3.72 -12.53 -4.74
C GLN A 53 -3.41 -14.01 -4.99
N LYS A 54 -3.59 -14.90 -4.01
CA LYS A 54 -3.48 -16.35 -4.21
C LYS A 54 -4.47 -16.84 -5.27
N ARG A 55 -5.76 -16.51 -5.13
CA ARG A 55 -6.80 -16.89 -6.09
C ARG A 55 -6.53 -16.34 -7.49
N ASP A 56 -6.16 -15.07 -7.58
CA ASP A 56 -5.89 -14.41 -8.88
C ASP A 56 -4.67 -15.02 -9.60
N HIS A 57 -3.76 -15.67 -8.87
CA HIS A 57 -2.59 -16.37 -9.42
C HIS A 57 -2.77 -17.89 -9.49
N GLY A 58 -3.98 -18.41 -9.23
CA GLY A 58 -4.28 -19.85 -9.32
C GLY A 58 -3.59 -20.69 -8.24
N LEU A 59 -3.28 -20.11 -7.09
CA LEU A 59 -2.66 -20.77 -5.95
C LEU A 59 -3.72 -21.21 -4.93
N GLU A 60 -3.59 -22.42 -4.41
CA GLU A 60 -4.37 -22.89 -3.27
C GLU A 60 -3.92 -22.19 -1.97
N GLU A 61 -4.78 -22.22 -0.94
CA GLU A 61 -4.51 -21.48 0.30
C GLU A 61 -3.22 -21.95 1.00
N GLN A 62 -2.92 -23.24 0.97
CA GLN A 62 -1.71 -23.78 1.62
C GLN A 62 -0.43 -23.56 0.81
N GLN A 63 -0.52 -23.35 -0.51
CA GLN A 63 0.64 -23.33 -1.40
C GLN A 63 1.59 -22.16 -1.16
N VAL A 64 1.10 -21.04 -0.61
CA VAL A 64 1.93 -19.88 -0.26
C VAL A 64 1.67 -19.47 1.17
N GLN A 65 2.70 -19.50 2.01
CA GLN A 65 2.62 -19.03 3.39
C GLN A 65 3.53 -17.82 3.60
N LEU A 66 2.96 -16.79 4.24
CA LEU A 66 3.63 -15.57 4.66
C LEU A 66 3.22 -15.35 6.11
N ASP A 67 4.20 -15.27 7.00
CA ASP A 67 3.94 -14.89 8.38
C ASP A 67 3.66 -13.37 8.49
N GLU A 68 3.08 -12.96 9.63
CA GLU A 68 2.76 -11.56 9.86
C GLU A 68 4.02 -10.67 9.88
N GLU A 69 5.15 -11.21 10.32
CA GLU A 69 6.43 -10.50 10.34
C GLU A 69 6.92 -10.18 8.93
N THR A 70 6.83 -11.13 7.99
CA THR A 70 7.16 -10.94 6.58
C THR A 70 6.26 -9.88 5.96
N ILE A 71 4.94 -9.94 6.19
CA ILE A 71 4.01 -8.93 5.68
C ILE A 71 4.33 -7.55 6.26
N ARG A 72 4.65 -7.46 7.55
CA ARG A 72 5.07 -6.22 8.20
C ARG A 72 6.36 -5.65 7.59
N LYS A 73 7.34 -6.51 7.30
CA LYS A 73 8.59 -6.12 6.62
C LYS A 73 8.31 -5.62 5.20
N VAL A 74 7.36 -6.22 4.47
CA VAL A 74 6.88 -5.72 3.17
C VAL A 74 6.30 -4.31 3.32
N ILE A 75 5.40 -4.10 4.28
CA ILE A 75 4.77 -2.79 4.53
C ILE A 75 5.86 -1.73 4.81
N ARG A 76 6.82 -2.02 5.68
CA ARG A 76 7.83 -1.04 6.12
C ARG A 76 8.90 -0.72 5.08
N LEU A 77 9.37 -1.73 4.35
CA LEU A 77 10.58 -1.61 3.51
C LEU A 77 10.30 -1.54 2.00
N TYR A 78 9.10 -1.93 1.57
CA TYR A 78 8.76 -2.07 0.15
C TYR A 78 7.52 -1.26 -0.27
N THR A 79 6.89 -0.54 0.66
CA THR A 79 5.77 0.36 0.39
C THR A 79 5.96 1.72 1.07
N ARG A 80 5.52 2.79 0.40
CA ARG A 80 5.39 4.13 0.99
C ARG A 80 4.16 4.81 0.39
N GLU A 81 3.03 4.65 1.06
CA GLU A 81 1.72 5.18 0.68
C GLU A 81 0.79 5.23 1.90
N ALA A 82 -0.31 5.98 1.84
CA ALA A 82 -1.36 5.94 2.85
C ALA A 82 -2.29 4.71 2.68
N GLY A 83 -2.52 4.29 1.43
CA GLY A 83 -3.36 3.15 1.05
C GLY A 83 -2.64 1.80 1.09
N VAL A 84 -3.12 0.86 0.27
CA VAL A 84 -2.59 -0.52 0.17
C VAL A 84 -2.30 -0.96 -1.27
N ARG A 85 -2.21 -0.04 -2.23
CA ARG A 85 -2.02 -0.36 -3.65
C ARG A 85 -0.62 -0.94 -3.92
N GLN A 86 0.42 -0.29 -3.43
CA GLN A 86 1.78 -0.82 -3.50
C GLN A 86 1.88 -2.12 -2.70
N LEU A 87 1.23 -2.20 -1.54
CA LEU A 87 1.20 -3.45 -0.75
C LEU A 87 0.62 -4.61 -1.55
N GLU A 88 -0.54 -4.41 -2.19
CA GLU A 88 -1.16 -5.40 -3.07
C GLU A 88 -0.23 -5.80 -4.22
N GLN A 89 0.43 -4.83 -4.87
CA GLN A 89 1.41 -5.12 -5.94
C GLN A 89 2.60 -5.94 -5.46
N ARG A 90 3.11 -5.70 -4.24
CA ARG A 90 4.21 -6.49 -3.65
C ARG A 90 3.74 -7.91 -3.35
N LEU A 91 2.56 -8.07 -2.74
CA LEU A 91 1.98 -9.40 -2.48
C LEU A 91 1.72 -10.17 -3.78
N ALA A 92 1.25 -9.51 -4.83
CA ALA A 92 1.10 -10.09 -6.17
C ALA A 92 2.44 -10.59 -6.74
N ALA A 93 3.51 -9.80 -6.57
CA ALA A 93 4.85 -10.19 -7.01
C ALA A 93 5.39 -11.41 -6.24
N LEU A 94 5.14 -11.48 -4.93
CA LEU A 94 5.46 -12.67 -4.12
C LEU A 94 4.69 -13.91 -4.62
N CYS A 95 3.37 -13.79 -4.79
CA CYS A 95 2.52 -14.89 -5.28
C CYS A 95 2.97 -15.37 -6.66
N ARG A 96 3.23 -14.46 -7.61
CA ARG A 96 3.72 -14.81 -8.96
C ARG A 96 5.05 -15.56 -8.93
N LYS A 97 6.00 -15.13 -8.09
CA LYS A 97 7.30 -15.80 -7.95
C LYS A 97 7.16 -17.16 -7.27
N ALA A 98 6.32 -17.26 -6.25
CA ALA A 98 6.04 -18.53 -5.58
C ALA A 98 5.38 -19.53 -6.55
N ALA A 99 4.39 -19.09 -7.34
CA ALA A 99 3.76 -19.92 -8.36
C ALA A 99 4.78 -20.46 -9.38
N ARG A 100 5.70 -19.61 -9.85
CA ARG A 100 6.78 -20.05 -10.73
C ARG A 100 7.65 -21.12 -10.06
N ARG A 101 8.01 -20.92 -8.79
CA ARG A 101 8.84 -21.85 -8.02
C ARG A 101 8.18 -23.20 -7.83
N ILE A 102 6.88 -23.21 -7.48
CA ILE A 102 6.06 -24.43 -7.35
C ILE A 102 6.13 -25.27 -8.63
N VAL A 103 5.92 -24.62 -9.78
CA VAL A 103 5.95 -25.32 -11.08
C VAL A 103 7.36 -25.78 -11.46
N SER A 104 8.38 -24.94 -11.24
CA SER A 104 9.74 -25.26 -11.67
C SER A 104 10.46 -26.28 -10.79
N GLU A 105 10.25 -26.21 -9.47
CA GLU A 105 10.90 -27.07 -8.48
C GLU A 105 10.00 -28.26 -8.09
N GLN A 106 8.77 -28.32 -8.61
CA GLN A 106 7.77 -29.35 -8.28
C GLN A 106 7.52 -29.47 -6.76
N VAL A 107 7.60 -28.34 -6.05
CA VAL A 107 7.32 -28.28 -4.61
C VAL A 107 5.83 -28.02 -4.38
N GLU A 108 5.25 -28.69 -3.39
CA GLU A 108 3.82 -28.55 -3.08
C GLU A 108 3.50 -27.20 -2.40
N GLN A 109 4.47 -26.62 -1.69
CA GLN A 109 4.26 -25.42 -0.89
C GLN A 109 5.52 -24.55 -0.83
N VAL A 110 5.33 -23.23 -0.81
CA VAL A 110 6.37 -22.22 -0.60
C VAL A 110 6.03 -21.39 0.64
N SER A 111 6.88 -21.47 1.66
CA SER A 111 6.89 -20.51 2.76
C SER A 111 7.92 -19.43 2.45
N ILE A 112 7.55 -18.16 2.61
CA ILE A 112 8.46 -17.02 2.40
C ILE A 112 8.63 -16.33 3.74
N SER A 113 9.85 -16.37 4.27
CA SER A 113 10.22 -15.71 5.51
C SER A 113 10.72 -14.27 5.29
N ALA A 114 10.85 -13.52 6.39
CA ALA A 114 11.26 -12.13 6.35
C ALA A 114 12.65 -11.93 5.73
N ASP A 115 13.56 -12.89 5.90
CA ASP A 115 14.92 -12.83 5.39
C ASP A 115 15.02 -13.20 3.91
N GLU A 116 14.09 -14.01 3.41
CA GLU A 116 14.05 -14.38 1.99
C GLU A 116 13.45 -13.29 1.11
N LEU A 117 12.77 -12.28 1.68
CA LEU A 117 12.07 -11.22 0.94
C LEU A 117 12.94 -10.57 -0.13
N GLU A 118 14.23 -10.38 0.12
CA GLU A 118 15.14 -9.74 -0.84
C GLU A 118 15.29 -10.56 -2.13
N SER A 119 15.30 -11.90 -2.03
CA SER A 119 15.32 -12.78 -3.22
C SER A 119 14.04 -12.66 -4.06
N TYR A 120 12.91 -12.34 -3.41
CA TYR A 120 11.62 -12.19 -4.08
C TYR A 120 11.32 -10.77 -4.54
N LEU A 121 11.70 -9.73 -3.82
CA LEU A 121 11.34 -8.34 -4.12
C LEU A 121 12.52 -7.46 -4.55
N GLY A 122 13.75 -7.99 -4.47
CA GLY A 122 14.98 -7.23 -4.60
C GLY A 122 15.32 -6.50 -3.31
N ILE A 123 16.35 -5.64 -3.36
CA ILE A 123 16.78 -4.84 -2.21
C ILE A 123 15.63 -3.99 -1.62
N PRO A 124 15.60 -3.78 -0.29
CA PRO A 124 14.69 -2.84 0.36
C PRO A 124 14.68 -1.46 -0.33
N ARG A 125 13.49 -0.95 -0.64
CA ARG A 125 13.32 0.33 -1.35
C ARG A 125 13.26 1.52 -0.42
N TYR A 126 12.77 1.29 0.80
CA TYR A 126 12.59 2.32 1.82
C TYR A 126 13.33 1.92 3.08
N ARG A 127 13.78 2.93 3.82
CA ARG A 127 14.38 2.75 5.14
C ARG A 127 13.31 3.08 6.19
N TYR A 128 13.08 2.15 7.12
CA TYR A 128 12.17 2.35 8.24
C TYR A 128 12.97 2.72 9.49
N GLY A 129 12.55 3.74 10.22
CA GLY A 129 13.18 4.13 11.49
C GLY A 129 14.52 4.87 11.37
N GLN A 130 14.91 5.33 10.18
CA GLN A 130 15.99 6.31 10.06
C GLN A 130 15.37 7.72 10.04
N SER A 131 15.08 8.25 11.23
CA SER A 131 15.45 9.64 11.48
C SER A 131 16.94 9.75 11.17
N GLU A 132 17.39 10.91 10.69
CA GLU A 132 18.81 11.11 10.41
C GLU A 132 19.64 10.64 11.60
N LYS A 133 20.66 9.82 11.32
CA LYS A 133 21.41 9.13 12.38
C LYS A 133 22.14 10.10 13.31
N ASP A 134 22.34 11.33 12.85
CA ASP A 134 23.00 12.43 13.54
C ASP A 134 22.16 13.71 13.36
N ASP A 135 22.10 14.55 14.39
CA ASP A 135 21.42 15.85 14.33
C ASP A 135 22.14 16.77 13.32
N GLN A 136 21.45 17.16 12.23
CA GLN A 136 22.01 18.07 11.24
C GLN A 136 21.70 19.54 11.57
N ILE A 137 22.73 20.38 11.57
CA ILE A 137 22.59 21.83 11.76
C ILE A 137 22.02 22.43 10.47
N GLY A 138 20.92 23.18 10.58
CA GLY A 138 20.28 23.84 9.45
C GLY A 138 19.24 22.99 8.72
N MET A 139 18.87 21.82 9.24
CA MET A 139 17.79 21.00 8.69
C MET A 139 16.71 20.70 9.73
N VAL A 140 15.45 20.76 9.31
CA VAL A 140 14.28 20.40 10.13
C VAL A 140 13.39 19.44 9.36
N THR A 141 12.93 18.36 10.02
CA THR A 141 11.89 17.47 9.49
C THR A 141 10.50 17.97 9.88
N GLY A 142 9.70 18.38 8.90
CA GLY A 142 8.30 18.78 9.08
C GLY A 142 7.32 17.71 8.62
N LEU A 143 6.10 17.78 9.13
CA LEU A 143 4.96 16.99 8.63
C LEU A 143 4.22 17.80 7.56
N ALA A 144 4.00 17.18 6.41
CA ALA A 144 3.28 17.77 5.29
C ALA A 144 2.02 16.96 4.98
N TRP A 145 0.93 17.65 4.65
CA TRP A 145 -0.26 17.02 4.10
C TRP A 145 -0.19 17.12 2.57
N THR A 146 -0.10 15.96 1.90
CA THR A 146 -0.07 15.85 0.44
C THR A 146 -1.39 15.24 -0.06
N GLU A 147 -1.65 15.33 -1.37
CA GLU A 147 -2.79 14.66 -1.99
C GLU A 147 -2.78 13.13 -1.81
N GLY A 148 -1.61 12.54 -1.52
CA GLY A 148 -1.43 11.11 -1.23
C GLY A 148 -1.54 10.73 0.25
N GLY A 149 -1.80 11.71 1.13
CA GLY A 149 -1.80 11.55 2.59
C GLY A 149 -0.68 12.33 3.29
N GLY A 150 -0.49 12.07 4.59
CA GLY A 150 0.60 12.67 5.36
C GLY A 150 1.97 12.13 4.94
N ASP A 151 2.95 13.03 4.78
CA ASP A 151 4.35 12.70 4.49
C ASP A 151 5.30 13.55 5.36
N THR A 152 6.55 13.12 5.49
CA THR A 152 7.62 13.88 6.17
C THR A 152 8.48 14.58 5.13
N LEU A 153 8.65 15.90 5.26
CA LEU A 153 9.53 16.71 4.41
C LEU A 153 10.70 17.25 5.22
N SER A 154 11.90 17.20 4.64
CA SER A 154 13.09 17.85 5.20
C SER A 154 13.27 19.23 4.56
N SER A 155 13.37 20.27 5.38
CA SER A 155 13.67 21.64 4.95
C SER A 155 15.08 22.01 5.40
N GLU A 156 15.92 22.43 4.45
CA GLU A 156 17.30 22.85 4.67
C GLU A 156 17.43 24.38 4.57
N VAL A 157 18.32 24.96 5.37
CA VAL A 157 18.68 26.38 5.34
C VAL A 157 20.20 26.50 5.27
N SER A 158 20.69 27.25 4.28
CA SER A 158 22.10 27.63 4.13
C SER A 158 22.26 29.15 4.34
N VAL A 159 23.38 29.56 4.95
CA VAL A 159 23.73 30.99 5.19
C VAL A 159 24.46 31.57 3.99
#